data_AF-A0A3D2H5R6-F1
#
_entry.id   AF-A0A3D2H5R6-F1
#
_cell.length_a   1.000
_cell.length_b   1.000
_cell.length_c   1.000
_cell.angle_alpha   90.00
_cell.angle_beta   90.00
_cell.angle_gamma   90.00
#
_symmetry.space_group_name_H-M   'P 1'
#
loop_
_entity.id
_entity.type
_entity.pdbx_description
1 polymer ?
#
loop_
_entity_poly.entity_id
_entity_poly.type
_entity_poly.pdbx_seq_one_letter_code
_entity_poly.pdbx_strand_id
1 'polypeptide(L)'
;MSETKIADDSWSLSLKKGNGVLRREVWEDEAGRVVRYNLAYINRGIYQGDNGRVVGYDNAHGFHHRHFMGVVEPIDFTTFEDIEDRFQADWVAFRSKK
;
A
#
# COMPACT_ATOMS: atom_id res chain seq x y z
N MET A 1 -24.25 0.73 1.04
CA MET A 1 -23.36 1.89 0.83
C MET A 1 -22.66 1.65 -0.48
N SER A 2 -22.82 2.53 -1.46
CA SER A 2 -22.04 2.43 -2.70
C SER A 2 -20.62 2.94 -2.41
N GLU A 3 -19.59 2.22 -2.89
CA GLU A 3 -18.21 2.71 -2.86
C GLU A 3 -17.81 3.11 -4.28
N THR A 4 -17.15 4.25 -4.44
CA THR A 4 -16.65 4.73 -5.73
C THR A 4 -15.14 4.77 -5.70
N LYS A 5 -14.49 4.16 -6.69
CA LYS A 5 -13.03 4.24 -6.84
C LYS A 5 -12.64 5.63 -7.33
N ILE A 6 -11.95 6.38 -6.48
CA ILE A 6 -11.51 7.75 -6.79
C ILE A 6 -10.05 7.81 -7.25
N ALA A 7 -9.25 6.78 -6.96
CA ALA A 7 -7.87 6.69 -7.38
C ALA A 7 -7.50 5.26 -7.80
N ASP A 8 -6.73 5.17 -8.88
CA ASP A 8 -6.22 3.93 -9.47
C ASP A 8 -4.87 4.24 -10.14
N ASP A 9 -3.85 4.47 -9.32
CA ASP A 9 -2.55 4.90 -9.79
C ASP A 9 -1.54 3.75 -9.74
N SER A 10 -0.64 3.73 -10.71
CA SER A 10 0.45 2.76 -10.79
C SER A 10 1.68 3.41 -11.41
N TRP A 11 2.80 3.36 -10.69
CA TRP A 11 4.08 3.94 -11.13
C TRP A 11 5.17 2.89 -11.16
N SER A 12 5.67 2.60 -12.35
CA SER A 12 6.86 1.77 -12.52
C SER A 12 8.11 2.53 -12.10
N LEU A 13 8.90 1.94 -11.21
CA LEU A 13 10.15 2.50 -10.73
C LEU A 13 11.29 2.07 -11.65
N SER A 14 12.21 3.00 -11.94
CA SER A 14 13.44 2.65 -12.65
C SER A 14 14.32 1.73 -11.81
N LEU A 15 15.25 1.01 -12.46
CA LEU A 15 16.24 0.15 -11.78
C LEU A 15 16.98 0.91 -10.66
N LYS A 16 17.40 2.15 -10.92
CA LYS A 16 18.08 3.02 -9.93
C LYS A 16 17.19 3.39 -8.74
N LYS A 17 15.86 3.33 -8.91
CA LYS A 17 14.88 3.58 -7.84
C LYS A 17 14.40 2.29 -7.17
N GLY A 18 15.15 1.19 -7.30
CA GLY A 18 14.85 -0.08 -6.66
C GLY A 18 14.04 -1.05 -7.53
N ASN A 19 13.67 -0.66 -8.76
CA ASN A 19 12.76 -1.42 -9.64
C ASN A 19 11.38 -1.67 -9.00
N GLY A 20 10.47 -2.30 -9.74
CA GLY A 20 9.13 -2.65 -9.25
C GLY A 20 8.09 -1.57 -9.51
N VAL A 21 6.97 -1.65 -8.79
CA VAL A 21 5.78 -0.84 -9.01
C VAL A 21 5.27 -0.30 -7.69
N LEU A 22 4.95 1.00 -7.65
CA LEU A 22 4.11 1.59 -6.60
C LEU A 22 2.66 1.59 -7.07
N ARG A 23 1.77 1.07 -6.25
CA ARG A 23 0.33 0.99 -6.47
C ARG A 23 -0.39 1.81 -5.41
N ARG A 24 -1.35 2.61 -5.83
CA ARG A 24 -2.27 3.35 -4.96
C ARG A 24 -3.69 3.22 -5.49
N GLU A 25 -4.57 2.68 -4.68
CA GLU A 25 -5.99 2.60 -5.00
C GLU A 25 -6.80 3.07 -3.81
N VAL A 26 -7.81 3.89 -4.05
CA VAL A 26 -8.65 4.50 -3.01
C VAL A 26 -10.10 4.50 -3.44
N TRP A 27 -10.99 4.13 -2.52
CA TRP A 27 -12.43 4.19 -2.68
C TRP A 27 -13.06 5.00 -1.56
N GLU A 28 -14.04 5.80 -1.93
CA GLU A 28 -14.82 6.62 -1.01
C GLU A 28 -16.30 6.21 -0.98
N ASP A 29 -16.95 6.47 0.15
CA ASP A 29 -18.41 6.45 0.26
C ASP A 29 -19.04 7.73 -0.32
N GLU A 30 -20.38 7.78 -0.33
CA GLU A 30 -21.16 8.93 -0.81
C GLU A 30 -20.91 10.22 -0.02
N ALA A 31 -20.30 10.13 1.16
CA ALA A 31 -19.94 11.27 1.99
C ALA A 31 -18.47 11.69 1.83
N GLY A 32 -17.74 11.09 0.88
CA GLY A 32 -16.32 11.38 0.62
C GLY A 32 -15.37 10.79 1.67
N ARG A 33 -15.79 9.78 2.43
CA ARG A 33 -14.92 9.10 3.40
C ARG A 33 -14.23 7.94 2.72
N VAL A 34 -12.92 7.83 2.89
CA VAL A 34 -12.16 6.66 2.43
C VAL A 34 -12.61 5.42 3.20
N VAL A 35 -13.24 4.48 2.50
CA VAL A 35 -13.76 3.22 3.06
C VAL A 35 -12.90 2.02 2.68
N ARG A 36 -12.11 2.14 1.61
CA ARG A 36 -11.21 1.10 1.16
C ARG A 36 -9.98 1.70 0.49
N TYR A 37 -8.84 1.05 0.67
CA TYR A 37 -7.61 1.44 0.01
C TYR A 37 -6.67 0.24 -0.21
N ASN A 38 -5.72 0.41 -1.12
CA ASN A 38 -4.61 -0.51 -1.36
C ASN A 38 -3.36 0.29 -1.74
N LEU A 39 -2.40 0.35 -0.82
CA LEU A 39 -1.08 0.91 -1.03
C LEU A 39 -0.09 -0.25 -1.11
N ALA A 40 0.69 -0.35 -2.17
CA ALA A 40 1.65 -1.44 -2.30
C ALA A 40 2.90 -1.04 -3.06
N TYR A 41 4.06 -1.42 -2.51
CA TYR A 41 5.29 -1.54 -3.26
C TYR A 41 5.49 -3.00 -3.67
N ILE A 42 5.47 -3.25 -4.98
CA ILE A 42 5.51 -4.58 -5.57
C ILE A 42 6.84 -4.75 -6.29
N ASN A 43 7.62 -5.75 -5.91
CA ASN A 43 8.83 -6.12 -6.60
C ASN A 43 9.11 -7.63 -6.47
N ARG A 44 8.77 -8.36 -7.54
CA ARG A 44 8.96 -9.83 -7.63
C ARG A 44 10.42 -10.28 -7.60
N GLY A 45 11.35 -9.40 -7.95
CA GLY A 45 12.78 -9.67 -7.83
C GLY A 45 13.28 -9.63 -6.38
N ILE A 46 12.52 -9.00 -5.48
CA ILE A 46 12.85 -8.88 -4.05
C ILE A 46 12.08 -9.93 -3.24
N TYR A 47 10.79 -10.10 -3.51
CA TYR A 47 9.94 -11.05 -2.81
C TYR A 47 9.00 -11.72 -3.80
N GLN A 48 8.89 -13.05 -3.74
CA GLN A 48 8.05 -13.80 -4.67
C GLN A 48 6.68 -14.21 -4.08
N GLY A 49 6.53 -14.14 -2.76
CA GLY A 49 5.23 -14.33 -2.09
C GLY A 49 4.34 -13.09 -2.22
N ASP A 50 3.09 -13.19 -1.75
CA ASP A 50 2.12 -12.08 -1.72
C ASP A 50 2.04 -11.29 -3.05
N ASN A 51 2.02 -12.01 -4.17
CA ASN A 51 2.04 -11.44 -5.54
C ASN A 51 3.20 -10.47 -5.84
N GLY A 52 4.27 -10.54 -5.04
CA GLY A 52 5.43 -9.67 -5.11
C GLY A 52 5.37 -8.44 -4.20
N ARG A 53 4.35 -8.30 -3.35
CA ARG A 53 4.22 -7.17 -2.42
C ARG A 53 5.31 -7.26 -1.35
N VAL A 54 6.18 -6.25 -1.34
CA VAL A 54 7.29 -6.14 -0.39
C VAL A 54 6.85 -5.35 0.83
N VAL A 55 6.20 -4.21 0.60
CA VAL A 55 5.58 -3.36 1.63
C VAL A 55 4.17 -3.02 1.14
N GLY A 56 3.18 -3.00 2.02
CA GLY A 56 1.87 -2.48 1.67
C GLY A 56 1.00 -2.20 2.87
N TYR A 57 -0.08 -1.48 2.63
CA TYR A 57 -1.13 -1.19 3.59
C TYR A 57 -2.46 -1.33 2.86
N ASP A 58 -3.37 -2.12 3.40
CA ASP A 58 -4.74 -2.22 2.89
C ASP A 58 -5.72 -2.59 4.01
N ASN A 59 -7.00 -2.59 3.67
CA ASN A 59 -8.08 -2.98 4.57
C ASN A 59 -9.01 -4.03 3.96
N ALA A 60 -8.52 -4.80 2.97
CA ALA A 60 -9.34 -5.75 2.21
C ALA A 60 -9.88 -6.93 3.05
N HIS A 61 -9.31 -7.16 4.24
CA HIS A 61 -9.71 -8.22 5.18
C HIS A 61 -10.67 -7.74 6.29
N GLY A 62 -11.26 -6.55 6.14
CA GLY A 62 -12.19 -5.99 7.12
C GLY A 62 -11.53 -5.32 8.33
N PHE A 63 -10.20 -5.27 8.36
CA PHE A 63 -9.42 -4.48 9.32
C PHE A 63 -8.19 -3.89 8.61
N HIS A 64 -7.67 -2.79 9.16
CA HIS A 64 -6.50 -2.11 8.63
C HIS A 64 -5.23 -2.87 9.01
N HIS A 65 -4.40 -3.16 8.02
CA HIS A 65 -3.19 -3.92 8.26
C HIS A 65 -2.06 -3.55 7.31
N ARG A 66 -0.86 -3.78 7.80
CA ARG A 66 0.39 -3.65 7.10
C ARG A 66 0.81 -5.01 6.55
N HIS A 67 1.33 -5.01 5.33
CA HIS A 67 2.03 -6.12 4.71
C HIS A 67 3.52 -5.81 4.66
N PHE A 68 4.35 -6.76 5.09
CA PHE A 68 5.79 -6.69 4.91
C PHE A 68 6.35 -8.08 4.60
N MET A 69 6.79 -8.29 3.36
CA MET A 69 7.31 -9.59 2.89
C MET A 69 6.38 -10.78 3.23
N GLY A 70 5.07 -10.60 3.02
CA GLY A 70 4.02 -11.60 3.31
C GLY A 70 3.64 -11.73 4.79
N VAL A 71 4.26 -10.97 5.70
CA VAL A 71 3.80 -10.84 7.08
C VAL A 71 2.70 -9.80 7.14
N VAL A 72 1.57 -10.15 7.75
CA VAL A 72 0.40 -9.30 7.94
C VAL A 72 0.30 -8.90 9.39
N GLU A 73 0.28 -7.59 9.65
CA GLU A 73 0.22 -7.03 11.01
C GLU A 73 -0.96 -6.05 11.10
N PRO A 74 -1.89 -6.21 12.06
CA PRO A 74 -2.93 -5.22 12.28
C PRO A 74 -2.31 -3.90 12.71
N ILE A 75 -2.95 -2.79 12.34
CA ILE A 75 -2.54 -1.45 12.73
C ILE A 75 -3.71 -0.66 13.30
N ASP A 76 -3.39 0.30 14.17
CA ASP A 76 -4.35 1.31 14.57
C ASP A 76 -4.57 2.29 13.41
N PHE A 77 -5.82 2.40 12.96
CA PHE A 77 -6.22 3.34 11.93
C PHE A 77 -6.69 4.65 12.56
N THR A 78 -6.09 5.75 12.13
CA THR A 78 -6.48 7.10 12.56
C THR A 78 -7.14 7.86 11.42
N THR A 79 -6.40 8.10 10.34
CA THR A 79 -6.87 8.66 9.08
C THR A 79 -6.19 7.98 7.90
N PHE A 80 -6.69 8.20 6.69
CA PHE A 80 -6.05 7.63 5.50
C PHE A 80 -4.71 8.30 5.19
N GLU A 81 -4.56 9.59 5.46
CA GLU A 81 -3.32 10.34 5.30
C GLU A 81 -2.21 9.79 6.20
N ASP A 82 -2.52 9.42 7.45
CA ASP A 82 -1.58 8.72 8.35
C ASP A 82 -1.11 7.38 7.76
N ILE A 83 -2.00 6.65 7.07
CA ILE A 83 -1.63 5.42 6.36
C ILE A 83 -0.69 5.70 5.19
N GLU A 84 -0.95 6.76 4.42
CA GLU A 84 -0.06 7.15 3.31
C GLU A 84 1.33 7.53 3.80
N ASP A 85 1.41 8.31 4.89
CA ASP A 85 2.68 8.71 5.51
C ASP A 85 3.47 7.51 6.03
N ARG A 86 2.80 6.56 6.71
CA ARG A 86 3.41 5.31 7.18
C ARG A 86 3.90 4.45 6.03
N PHE A 87 3.11 4.29 4.98
CA PHE A 87 3.51 3.55 3.79
C PHE A 87 4.74 4.18 3.14
N GLN A 88 4.75 5.50 2.97
CA GLN A 88 5.90 6.22 2.43
C GLN A 88 7.15 6.03 3.29
N ALA A 89 7.02 6.17 4.61
CA ALA A 89 8.13 5.98 5.55
C ALA A 89 8.71 4.57 5.49
N ASP A 90 7.87 3.53 5.50
CA ASP A 90 8.30 2.14 5.39
C ASP A 90 8.96 1.84 4.04
N TRP A 91 8.40 2.34 2.95
CA TRP A 91 8.97 2.17 1.62
C TRP A 91 10.34 2.83 1.50
N VAL A 92 10.49 4.06 2.00
CA VAL A 92 11.78 4.76 2.03
C VAL A 92 12.77 4.03 2.93
N ALA A 93 12.37 3.63 4.14
CA ALA A 93 13.22 2.90 5.07
C ALA A 93 13.70 1.56 4.50
N PHE A 94 12.82 0.83 3.79
CA PHE A 94 13.20 -0.38 3.08
C PHE A 94 14.26 -0.09 2.00
N ARG A 95 14.08 0.99 1.24
CA ARG A 95 15.00 1.38 0.16
C ARG A 95 16.34 1.92 0.66
N SER A 96 16.39 2.54 1.83
CA SER A 96 17.62 3.06 2.43
C SER A 96 18.48 1.99 3.08
N LYS A 97 17.94 0.79 3.34
CA LYS A 97 18.66 -0.34 3.93
C LYS A 97 19.35 -1.26 2.90
N LYS A 98 19.29 -0.95 1.61
CA LYS A 98 19.96 -1.67 0.51
C LYS A 98 20.97 -0.77 -0.18
#